data_AF-A0A6N2AVY3-F1
#
_entry.id   AF-A0A6N2AVY3-F1
#
_cell.length_a   1.000
_cell.length_b   1.000
_cell.length_c   1.000
_cell.angle_alpha   90.00
_cell.angle_beta   90.00
_cell.angle_gamma   90.00
#
_symmetry.space_group_name_H-M   'P 1'
#
loop_
_entity.id
_entity.type
_entity.pdbx_description
1 polymer ?
#
loop_
_entity_poly.entity_id
_entity_poly.type
_entity_poly.pdbx_seq_one_letter_code
_entity_poly.pdbx_strand_id
1 'polypeptide(L)'
;MARFICFMALMVLAMVLFVSSEVQAQQMCKSTSQTFKGLCFTDSSCRKACVTEEFTDGHCSKLQRKCLCTKVCVFEKDSNEVKTTLVGEAKTLSETVLEEEIVME
;
A
#
# COMPACT_ATOMS: atom_id res chain seq x y z
N MET A 1 -5.27 -20.52 -35.11
CA MET A 1 -6.34 -20.01 -34.23
C MET A 1 -6.12 -20.41 -32.77
N ALA A 2 -6.06 -21.70 -32.42
CA ALA A 2 -5.90 -22.15 -31.03
C ALA A 2 -4.65 -21.60 -30.29
N ARG A 3 -3.51 -21.47 -30.97
CA ARG A 3 -2.27 -20.94 -30.36
C ARG A 3 -2.40 -19.47 -29.90
N PHE A 4 -3.16 -18.65 -30.63
CA PHE A 4 -3.40 -17.26 -30.25
C PHE A 4 -4.35 -17.17 -29.05
N ILE A 5 -5.35 -18.05 -29.01
CA ILE A 5 -6.30 -18.14 -27.89
C ILE A 5 -5.57 -18.53 -26.60
N CYS A 6 -4.68 -19.52 -26.64
CA CYS A 6 -3.88 -19.91 -25.47
C CYS A 6 -2.96 -18.79 -24.98
N PHE A 7 -2.38 -18.01 -25.91
CA PHE A 7 -1.50 -16.90 -25.57
C PHE A 7 -2.27 -15.77 -24.88
N MET A 8 -3.45 -15.41 -25.41
CA MET A 8 -4.31 -14.40 -24.79
C MET A 8 -4.78 -14.84 -23.39
N ALA A 9 -5.17 -16.10 -23.23
CA ALA A 9 -5.57 -16.65 -21.93
C ALA A 9 -4.42 -16.62 -20.90
N LEU A 10 -3.19 -16.97 -21.31
CA LEU A 10 -2.00 -16.89 -20.44
C LEU A 10 -1.67 -15.46 -20.03
N MET A 11 -1.79 -14.50 -20.94
CA MET A 11 -1.54 -13.09 -20.67
C MET A 11 -2.56 -12.52 -19.68
N VAL A 12 -3.84 -12.85 -19.84
CA VAL A 12 -4.90 -12.44 -18.90
C VAL A 12 -4.65 -13.04 -17.52
N LEU A 13 -4.31 -14.34 -17.43
CA LEU A 13 -4.00 -14.99 -16.16
C LEU A 13 -2.81 -14.34 -15.45
N ALA A 14 -1.75 -14.00 -16.17
CA ALA A 14 -0.58 -13.33 -15.61
C ALA A 14 -0.90 -11.94 -15.04
N MET A 15 -1.75 -11.18 -15.74
CA MET A 15 -2.18 -9.84 -15.28
C MET A 15 -3.00 -9.91 -13.98
N VAL A 16 -3.92 -10.87 -13.87
CA VAL A 16 -4.72 -11.08 -12.64
C VAL A 16 -3.84 -11.42 -11.43
N LEU A 17 -2.84 -12.28 -11.63
CA LEU A 17 -1.89 -12.65 -10.58
C LEU A 17 -1.04 -11.46 -10.13
N PHE A 18 -0.62 -10.60 -11.06
CA PHE A 18 0.21 -9.43 -10.75
C PHE A 18 -0.55 -8.37 -9.92
N VAL A 19 -1.85 -8.17 -10.19
CA VAL A 19 -2.70 -7.24 -9.43
C VAL A 19 -2.90 -7.71 -7.99
N SER A 20 -2.90 -9.03 -7.75
CA SER A 20 -3.08 -9.62 -6.42
C SER A 20 -1.84 -9.46 -5.51
N SER A 21 -0.68 -9.15 -6.10
CA SER A 21 0.51 -8.76 -5.35
C SER A 21 0.40 -7.29 -4.94
N GLU A 22 -0.52 -7.01 -4.03
CA GLU A 22 -0.50 -5.78 -3.24
C GLU A 22 0.83 -5.79 -2.46
N VAL A 23 1.84 -5.10 -2.98
CA VAL A 23 3.00 -4.73 -2.18
C VAL A 23 2.47 -3.81 -1.09
N GLN A 24 2.18 -4.38 0.06
CA GLN A 24 1.73 -3.65 1.24
C GLN A 24 2.91 -2.81 1.74
N ALA A 25 3.18 -1.70 1.04
CA ALA A 25 4.12 -0.69 1.45
C ALA A 25 3.56 -0.14 2.75
N GLN A 26 4.12 -0.59 3.88
CA GLN A 26 3.81 -0.06 5.19
C GLN A 26 4.00 1.46 5.09
N GLN A 27 2.90 2.20 5.16
CA GLN A 27 2.95 3.65 5.09
C GLN A 27 3.77 4.14 6.28
N MET A 28 4.90 4.80 6.03
CA MET A 28 5.72 5.38 7.09
C MET A 28 5.37 6.85 7.26
N CYS A 29 4.90 7.19 8.45
CA CYS A 29 4.57 8.55 8.87
C CYS A 29 5.85 9.25 9.30
N LYS A 30 6.02 10.50 8.85
CA LYS A 30 7.16 11.34 9.20
C LYS A 30 6.67 12.58 9.96
N SER A 31 7.34 12.93 11.05
CA SER A 31 7.07 14.14 11.81
C SER A 31 8.39 14.81 12.23
N THR A 32 8.38 16.12 12.41
CA THR A 32 9.53 16.81 13.03
C THR A 32 9.47 16.62 14.54
N SER A 33 10.60 16.25 15.16
CA SER A 33 10.70 16.10 16.61
C SER A 33 10.40 17.42 17.32
N GLN A 34 9.59 17.36 18.38
CA GLN A 34 9.29 18.53 19.23
C GLN A 34 10.21 18.64 20.44
N THR A 35 10.83 17.53 20.87
CA THR A 35 11.71 17.49 22.03
C THR A 35 13.18 17.75 21.68
N PHE A 36 13.58 17.46 20.44
CA PHE A 36 14.94 17.68 19.97
C PHE A 36 15.25 19.16 19.78
N LYS A 37 16.31 19.65 20.44
CA LYS A 37 16.72 21.06 20.41
C LYS A 37 17.98 21.25 19.58
N GLY A 38 18.00 22.32 18.78
CA GLY A 38 19.17 22.73 17.99
C GLY A 38 19.28 22.05 16.63
N LEU A 39 20.47 22.15 16.01
CA LEU A 39 20.77 21.55 14.72
C LEU A 39 21.13 20.07 14.87
N CYS A 40 20.55 19.25 14.01
CA CYS A 40 20.75 17.82 13.94
C CYS A 40 21.94 17.48 13.04
N PHE A 41 22.99 16.90 13.63
CA PHE A 41 24.20 16.44 12.92
C PHE A 41 24.37 14.93 12.96
N THR A 42 23.82 14.26 13.97
CA THR A 42 23.98 12.83 14.22
C THR A 42 22.62 12.17 14.43
N ASP A 43 22.35 11.11 13.68
CA ASP A 43 21.05 10.41 13.73
C ASP A 43 20.81 9.71 15.07
N SER A 44 21.87 9.28 15.77
CA SER A 44 21.75 8.56 17.05
C SER A 44 21.05 9.37 18.14
N SER A 45 21.37 10.66 18.27
CA SER A 45 20.74 11.58 19.22
C SER A 45 19.31 11.91 18.81
N CYS A 46 19.06 12.08 17.51
CA CYS A 46 17.71 12.31 16.97
C CYS A 46 16.79 11.11 17.22
N ARG A 47 17.26 9.90 16.93
CA ARG A 47 16.51 8.66 17.17
C ARG A 47 16.13 8.51 18.64
N LYS A 48 17.03 8.80 19.58
CA LYS A 48 16.72 8.74 21.02
C LYS A 48 15.57 9.69 21.40
N ALA A 49 15.57 10.92 20.88
CA ALA A 49 14.47 11.86 21.10
C ALA A 49 13.16 11.38 20.47
N CYS A 50 13.22 10.86 19.24
CA CYS A 50 12.05 10.31 18.56
C CYS A 50 11.41 9.12 19.30
N VAL A 51 12.23 8.25 19.91
CA VAL A 51 11.72 7.15 20.74
C VAL A 51 10.96 7.67 21.97
N THR A 52 11.41 8.77 22.58
CA THR A 52 10.67 9.41 23.68
C THR A 52 9.37 10.09 23.25
N GLU A 53 9.23 10.37 21.96
CA GLU A 53 8.02 10.94 21.35
C GLU A 53 7.10 9.86 20.75
N GLU A 54 7.27 8.59 21.13
CA GLU A 54 6.48 7.45 20.64
C GLU A 54 6.64 7.16 19.13
N PHE A 55 7.80 7.49 18.56
CA PHE A 55 8.19 7.07 17.22
C PHE A 55 9.17 5.88 17.27
N THR A 56 9.18 5.06 16.21
CA THR A 56 10.05 3.87 16.15
C THR A 56 11.48 4.19 15.70
N ASP A 57 11.66 5.27 14.93
CA ASP A 57 12.97 5.66 14.41
C ASP A 57 13.07 7.17 14.14
N GLY A 58 14.27 7.67 13.82
CA GLY A 58 14.48 9.07 13.42
C GLY A 58 15.86 9.36 12.83
N HIS A 59 15.93 10.39 11.97
CA HIS A 59 17.15 10.81 11.27
C HIS A 59 17.22 12.33 11.08
N CYS A 60 18.42 12.85 10.86
CA CYS A 60 18.68 14.25 10.58
C CYS A 60 18.38 14.59 9.11
N SER A 61 17.56 15.62 8.88
CA SER A 61 17.38 16.20 7.55
C SER A 61 18.68 16.84 7.06
N LYS A 62 19.11 16.50 5.84
CA LYS A 62 20.36 17.01 5.25
C LYS A 62 20.34 18.53 5.04
N LEU A 63 19.21 19.08 4.61
CA LEU A 63 19.08 20.49 4.24
C LEU A 63 18.73 21.37 5.45
N GLN A 64 17.64 21.05 6.14
CA GLN A 64 17.15 21.89 7.25
C GLN A 64 17.82 21.59 8.59
N ARG A 65 18.65 20.53 8.67
CA ARG A 65 19.28 20.07 9.92
C ARG A 65 18.28 19.89 11.06
N LYS A 66 17.04 19.52 10.74
CA LYS A 66 15.98 19.17 11.70
C LYS A 66 15.98 17.67 11.95
N CYS A 67 15.59 17.27 13.16
CA CYS A 67 15.35 15.87 13.48
C CYS A 67 13.97 15.44 12.96
N LEU A 68 13.94 14.41 12.11
CA LEU A 68 12.74 13.82 11.53
C LEU A 68 12.50 12.45 12.15
N CYS A 69 11.38 12.30 12.85
CA CYS A 69 10.94 11.05 13.42
C CYS A 69 10.06 10.28 12.44
N THR A 70 10.17 8.96 12.45
CA THR A 70 9.45 8.05 11.57
C THR A 70 8.79 6.93 12.37
N LYS A 71 7.53 6.64 12.04
CA LYS A 71 6.80 5.47 12.58
C LYS A 71 5.90 4.87 11.52
N VAL A 72 5.52 3.61 11.69
CA VAL A 72 4.48 3.00 10.85
C VAL A 72 3.17 3.77 11.10
N CYS A 73 2.57 4.30 10.04
CA CYS A 73 1.24 4.86 10.11
C CYS A 73 0.26 3.71 10.34
N VAL A 74 -0.47 3.77 11.44
CA VAL A 74 -1.71 3.02 11.56
C VAL A 74 -2.77 3.87 10.89
N PHE A 75 -2.88 3.76 9.57
CA PHE A 75 -4.12 4.14 8.92
C PHE A 75 -5.08 3.01 9.27
N GLU A 76 -6.06 3.27 10.13
CA GLU A 76 -7.26 2.45 10.21
C GLU A 76 -7.95 2.53 8.84
N LYS A 77 -7.44 1.77 7.87
CA LYS A 77 -8.19 1.41 6.68
C LYS A 77 -9.23 0.45 7.20
N ASP A 78 -10.46 0.93 7.33
CA ASP A 78 -11.61 0.06 7.36
C ASP A 78 -11.61 -0.75 6.04
N SER A 79 -10.94 -1.90 6.08
CA SER A 79 -10.84 -2.85 4.98
C SER A 79 -12.17 -3.60 4.78
N ASN A 80 -13.24 -3.17 5.46
CA ASN A 80 -14.58 -3.71 5.25
C ASN A 80 -15.22 -3.07 4.02
N GLU A 81 -15.01 -1.78 3.74
CA GLU A 81 -15.65 -1.07 2.62
C GLU A 81 -15.15 -1.50 1.22
N VAL A 82 -13.84 -1.76 1.09
CA VAL A 82 -13.24 -2.14 -0.21
C VAL A 82 -13.56 -3.59 -0.59
N LYS A 83 -13.68 -4.48 0.41
CA LYS A 83 -13.93 -5.91 0.18
C LYS A 83 -15.37 -6.17 -0.25
N THR A 84 -16.36 -5.45 0.30
CA THR A 84 -17.77 -5.56 -0.13
C THR A 84 -17.98 -5.01 -1.53
N THR A 85 -17.25 -3.97 -1.92
CA THR A 85 -17.38 -3.36 -3.25
C THR A 85 -16.79 -4.28 -4.33
N LEU A 86 -15.58 -4.80 -4.14
CA LEU A 86 -14.94 -5.73 -5.10
C LEU A 86 -15.65 -7.09 -5.23
N VAL A 87 -16.17 -7.63 -4.12
CA VAL A 87 -16.97 -8.87 -4.16
C VAL A 87 -18.33 -8.61 -4.80
N GLY A 88 -18.92 -7.43 -4.60
CA GLY A 88 -20.14 -7.02 -5.27
C GLY A 88 -19.95 -6.95 -6.79
N GLU A 89 -18.92 -6.24 -7.25
CA GLU A 89 -18.63 -6.09 -8.69
C GLU A 89 -18.29 -7.42 -9.36
N ALA A 90 -17.49 -8.28 -8.71
CA ALA A 90 -17.17 -9.62 -9.23
C ALA A 90 -18.41 -10.53 -9.30
N LYS A 91 -19.35 -10.40 -8.37
CA LYS A 91 -20.59 -11.18 -8.36
C LYS A 91 -21.53 -10.76 -9.49
N THR A 92 -21.72 -9.45 -9.68
CA THR A 92 -22.54 -8.90 -10.77
C THR A 92 -21.96 -9.28 -12.14
N LEU A 93 -20.63 -9.23 -12.30
CA LEU A 93 -19.98 -9.61 -13.55
C LEU A 93 -20.17 -11.11 -13.86
N SER A 94 -20.18 -11.97 -12.84
CA SER A 94 -20.41 -13.42 -13.03
C SER A 94 -21.84 -13.74 -13.45
N GLU A 95 -22.81 -12.99 -12.94
CA GLU A 95 -24.23 -13.13 -13.32
C GLU A 95 -24.46 -12.62 -14.75
N THR A 96 -23.87 -11.49 -15.13
CA THR A 96 -24.01 -10.95 -16.51
C THR A 96 -23.29 -11.78 -17.57
N VAL A 97 -22.15 -12.39 -17.24
CA VAL A 97 -21.44 -13.29 -18.18
C VAL A 97 -22.22 -14.59 -18.39
N LEU A 98 -22.95 -15.07 -17.37
CA LEU A 98 -23.78 -16.26 -17.51
C LEU A 98 -24.99 -16.00 -18.43
N GLU A 99 -25.54 -14.78 -18.44
CA GLU A 99 -26.70 -14.41 -19.27
C GLU A 99 -26.35 -14.18 -20.75
N GLU A 100 -25.14 -13.75 -21.09
CA GLU A 100 -24.74 -13.63 -22.52
C GLU A 100 -24.40 -15.00 -23.16
N GLU A 101 -23.90 -15.98 -22.38
CA GLU A 101 -23.59 -17.32 -22.90
C GLU A 101 -24.85 -18.11 -23.29
N ILE A 102 -25.99 -17.93 -22.59
CA ILE A 102 -27.28 -18.57 -22.95
C ILE A 102 -28.00 -17.91 -24.15
N VAL A 103 -27.55 -16.75 -24.64
CA VAL A 103 -28.13 -16.08 -25.83
C VAL A 103 -27.40 -16.48 -27.13
N MET A 104 -26.31 -17.25 -27.02
CA MET A 104 -25.58 -17.80 -28.19
C MET A 104 -25.92 -19.25 -28.53
N GLU A 105 -27.03 -19.80 -28.02
CA GLU A 105 -27.54 -21.15 -28.37
C GLU A 105 -28.88 -21.09 -29.13
#